data_AF-A0A7I9ZQ48-F1
#
_entry.id   AF-A0A7I9ZQ48-F1
#
_cell.length_a   1.000
_cell.length_b   1.000
_cell.length_c   1.000
_cell.angle_alpha   90.00
_cell.angle_beta   90.00
_cell.angle_gamma   90.00
#
_symmetry.space_group_name_H-M   'P 1'
#
loop_
_entity.id
_entity.type
_entity.pdbx_description
1 polymer ?
#
loop_
_entity_poly.entity_id
_entity_poly.type
_entity_poly.pdbx_seq_one_letter_code
_entity_poly.pdbx_strand_id
1 'polypeptide(L)'
;MTTKTMQARLDALELELLPKDYFTAQEVAAQAHQRLSTLPGPPAADPALAPLATGMISDEWLDQVVAQKTATPLWEIRRGALLSVLKEANGRSEYLYNENRDHFLAALHEELQTFLGHAEKVVDDLGDCATAAEAIANDRTAQWKRLTELTNDYAVLREHQMRHVDPRTRFDCAPPDGGEDHASDLYLKNLDDIWPLWKTPGVETARFVHVNGTKPRFEPWPSDPTQQLRWLVTSAAEPWIPTSSELTQHLKDRQDRANPIAKVRSGRPDLPAPRQTFNGSFLGGR
;
A
#
# COMPACT_ATOMS: atom_id res chain seq x y z
N MET A 1 3.52 -26.47 -22.43
CA MET A 1 3.82 -25.08 -22.00
C MET A 1 3.64 -25.04 -20.49
N THR A 2 4.69 -24.79 -19.73
CA THR A 2 4.61 -24.74 -18.26
C THR A 2 3.97 -23.41 -17.87
N THR A 3 2.78 -23.44 -17.27
CA THR A 3 2.14 -22.23 -16.72
C THR A 3 3.07 -21.65 -15.66
N LYS A 4 3.55 -20.42 -15.87
CA LYS A 4 4.33 -19.70 -14.84
C LYS A 4 3.44 -19.50 -13.62
N THR A 5 3.99 -19.69 -12.41
CA THR A 5 3.29 -19.35 -11.17
C THR A 5 2.97 -17.86 -11.11
N MET A 6 1.97 -17.44 -10.32
CA MET A 6 1.67 -16.02 -10.14
C MET A 6 2.92 -15.23 -9.73
N GLN A 7 3.68 -15.73 -8.75
CA GLN A 7 4.94 -15.11 -8.31
C GLN A 7 5.91 -14.86 -9.48
N ALA A 8 6.15 -15.85 -10.35
CA ALA A 8 7.08 -15.70 -11.47
C ALA A 8 6.61 -14.71 -12.54
N ARG A 9 5.29 -14.45 -12.63
CA ARG A 9 4.75 -13.40 -13.50
C ARG A 9 4.95 -12.02 -12.89
N LEU A 10 4.71 -11.88 -11.59
CA LEU A 10 4.90 -10.63 -10.86
C LEU A 10 6.38 -10.22 -10.81
N ASP A 11 7.29 -11.18 -10.58
CA ASP A 11 8.74 -10.93 -10.64
C ASP A 11 9.17 -10.46 -12.04
N ALA A 12 8.56 -11.01 -13.10
CA ALA A 12 8.83 -10.60 -14.46
C ALA A 12 8.32 -9.18 -14.76
N LEU A 13 7.14 -8.81 -14.23
CA LEU A 13 6.63 -7.44 -14.31
C LEU A 13 7.55 -6.45 -13.61
N GLU A 14 8.10 -6.81 -12.44
CA GLU A 14 9.02 -5.93 -11.71
C GLU A 14 10.31 -5.69 -12.52
N LEU A 15 10.88 -6.75 -13.10
CA LEU A 15 12.06 -6.65 -13.96
C LEU A 15 11.82 -5.86 -15.26
N GLU A 16 10.61 -5.93 -15.81
CA GLU A 16 10.24 -5.25 -17.05
C GLU A 16 10.00 -3.75 -16.80
N LEU A 17 9.30 -3.41 -15.73
CA LEU A 17 8.82 -2.05 -15.47
C LEU A 17 9.80 -1.21 -14.66
N LEU A 18 10.64 -1.81 -13.83
CA LEU A 18 11.64 -1.07 -13.09
C LEU A 18 12.94 -0.89 -13.90
N PRO A 19 13.53 0.31 -13.91
CA PRO A 19 14.74 0.57 -14.66
C PRO A 19 15.92 -0.23 -14.10
N LYS A 20 16.88 -0.63 -14.94
CA LYS A 20 18.09 -1.36 -14.51
C LYS A 20 18.85 -0.65 -13.39
N ASP A 21 18.85 0.67 -13.41
CA ASP A 21 19.45 1.53 -12.39
C ASP A 21 18.84 1.30 -10.99
N TYR A 22 17.57 0.90 -10.88
CA TYR A 22 16.93 0.56 -9.61
C TYR A 22 17.60 -0.67 -8.99
N PHE A 23 17.75 -1.74 -9.77
CA PHE A 23 18.39 -2.98 -9.30
C PHE A 23 19.87 -2.76 -9.00
N THR A 24 20.56 -1.94 -9.79
CA THR A 24 21.95 -1.55 -9.52
C THR A 24 22.05 -0.77 -8.20
N ALA A 25 21.15 0.17 -7.95
CA ALA A 25 21.12 0.91 -6.69
C ALA A 25 20.83 -0.01 -5.49
N GLN A 26 19.90 -0.96 -5.61
CA GLN A 26 19.66 -1.96 -4.56
C GLN A 26 20.88 -2.84 -4.29
N GLU A 27 21.58 -3.28 -5.34
CA GLU A 27 22.79 -4.08 -5.20
C GLU A 27 23.89 -3.31 -4.48
N VAL A 28 24.12 -2.05 -4.87
CA VAL A 28 25.09 -1.17 -4.20
C VAL A 28 24.73 -0.96 -2.73
N ALA A 29 23.45 -0.76 -2.42
CA ALA A 29 22.97 -0.65 -1.04
C ALA A 29 23.25 -1.94 -0.24
N ALA A 30 22.94 -3.11 -0.80
CA ALA A 30 23.19 -4.40 -0.16
C ALA A 30 24.69 -4.63 0.09
N GLN A 31 25.54 -4.34 -0.90
CA GLN A 31 26.99 -4.43 -0.75
C GLN A 31 27.53 -3.45 0.31
N ALA A 32 27.07 -2.19 0.32
CA ALA A 32 27.47 -1.20 1.32
C ALA A 32 27.05 -1.64 2.74
N HIS A 33 25.85 -2.18 2.89
CA HIS A 33 25.37 -2.73 4.16
C HIS A 33 26.21 -3.92 4.63
N GLN A 34 26.51 -4.87 3.75
CA GLN A 34 27.38 -6.01 4.05
C GLN A 34 28.80 -5.56 4.44
N ARG A 35 29.34 -4.55 3.76
CA ARG A 35 30.65 -3.98 4.09
C ARG A 35 30.64 -3.26 5.43
N LEU A 36 29.55 -2.58 5.78
CA LEU A 36 29.38 -1.95 7.10
C LEU A 36 29.32 -2.98 8.22
N SER A 37 28.58 -4.09 8.03
CA SER A 37 28.46 -5.13 9.05
C SER A 37 29.74 -5.93 9.28
N THR A 38 30.63 -5.96 8.27
CA THR A 38 31.92 -6.67 8.32
C THR A 38 33.12 -5.74 8.49
N LEU A 39 32.91 -4.43 8.63
CA LEU A 39 34.00 -3.46 8.78
C LEU A 39 34.70 -3.67 10.15
N PRO A 40 35.98 -4.11 10.18
CA PRO A 40 36.67 -4.31 11.44
C PRO A 40 36.79 -2.98 12.18
N GLY A 41 36.46 -2.99 13.48
CA GLY A 41 36.67 -1.83 14.35
C GLY A 41 38.15 -1.46 14.45
N PRO A 42 38.47 -0.23 14.92
CA PRO A 42 39.84 0.11 15.22
C PRO A 42 40.40 -0.83 16.30
N PRO A 43 41.71 -1.17 16.27
CA PRO A 43 42.34 -1.97 17.30
C PRO A 43 42.15 -1.28 18.66
N ALA A 44 41.69 -2.03 19.65
CA ALA A 44 41.60 -1.56 21.02
C ALA A 44 42.98 -1.69 21.69
N ALA A 45 43.38 -0.67 22.45
CA ALA A 45 44.53 -0.78 23.34
C ALA A 45 44.22 -1.77 24.48
N ASP A 46 45.19 -2.59 24.85
CA ASP A 46 45.07 -3.53 25.96
C ASP A 46 45.07 -2.75 27.28
N PRO A 47 43.98 -2.80 28.07
CA PRO A 47 43.92 -2.12 29.36
C PRO A 47 44.99 -2.60 30.36
N ALA A 48 45.52 -3.82 30.20
CA ALA A 48 46.58 -4.35 31.08
C ALA A 48 47.93 -3.65 30.88
N LEU A 49 48.16 -3.03 29.72
CA LEU A 49 49.39 -2.28 29.42
C LEU A 49 49.30 -0.80 29.80
N ALA A 50 48.13 -0.33 30.25
CA ALA A 50 47.92 1.07 30.57
C ALA A 50 48.88 1.54 31.69
N PRO A 51 49.52 2.73 31.58
CA PRO A 51 50.48 3.22 32.58
C PRO A 51 49.91 3.35 33.98
N LEU A 52 48.61 3.59 34.12
CA LEU A 52 47.92 3.64 35.41
C LEU A 52 47.70 2.25 36.03
N ALA A 53 47.73 1.19 35.22
CA ALA A 53 47.64 -0.20 35.67
C ALA A 53 49.03 -0.78 36.00
N THR A 54 50.06 -0.41 35.24
CA THR A 54 51.41 -0.95 35.36
C THR A 54 52.37 -0.07 36.19
N GLY A 55 52.04 1.21 36.39
CA GLY A 55 52.93 2.20 36.99
C GLY A 55 54.07 2.67 36.06
N MET A 56 54.10 2.20 34.80
CA MET A 56 55.17 2.49 33.84
C MET A 56 54.61 2.81 32.46
N ILE A 57 55.27 3.72 31.74
CA ILE A 57 55.02 3.94 30.31
C ILE A 57 55.92 2.98 29.53
N SER A 58 55.35 1.92 28.95
CA SER A 58 56.08 0.99 28.09
C SER A 58 56.01 1.42 26.62
N ASP A 59 57.01 1.03 25.83
CA ASP A 59 57.01 1.23 24.37
C ASP A 59 55.84 0.47 23.72
N GLU A 60 55.51 -0.72 24.23
CA GLU A 60 54.37 -1.52 23.76
C GLU A 60 53.02 -0.80 23.94
N TRP A 61 52.83 -0.11 25.07
CA TRP A 61 51.64 0.71 25.28
C TRP A 61 51.62 1.92 24.34
N LEU A 62 52.76 2.60 24.16
CA LEU A 62 52.88 3.73 23.23
C LEU A 62 52.52 3.31 21.79
N ASP A 63 53.02 2.16 21.34
CA ASP A 63 52.71 1.60 20.02
C ASP A 63 51.22 1.31 19.84
N GLN A 64 50.55 0.73 20.85
CA GLN A 64 49.11 0.49 20.79
C GLN A 64 48.31 1.79 20.75
N VAL A 65 48.68 2.80 21.53
CA VAL A 65 48.02 4.11 21.51
C VAL A 65 48.21 4.79 20.14
N VAL A 66 49.41 4.74 19.57
CA VAL A 66 49.68 5.29 18.22
C VAL A 66 48.88 4.55 17.15
N ALA A 67 48.86 3.21 17.20
CA ALA A 67 48.08 2.39 16.28
C ALA A 67 46.57 2.72 16.37
N GLN A 68 46.02 2.83 17.58
CA GLN A 68 44.63 3.19 17.81
C GLN A 68 44.32 4.60 17.31
N LYS A 69 45.17 5.59 17.62
CA LYS A 69 45.01 7.00 17.20
C LYS A 69 45.07 7.17 15.69
N THR A 70 45.81 6.31 14.98
CA THR A 70 45.90 6.34 13.51
C THR A 70 44.75 5.59 12.86
N ALA A 71 44.39 4.42 13.41
CA ALA A 71 43.36 3.56 12.84
C ALA A 71 41.93 4.10 13.03
N THR A 72 41.66 4.83 14.12
CA THR A 72 40.31 5.33 14.43
C THR A 72 39.80 6.32 13.36
N PRO A 73 40.52 7.41 13.01
CA PRO A 73 40.06 8.32 11.96
C PRO A 73 39.91 7.65 10.60
N LEU A 74 40.81 6.73 10.24
CA LEU A 74 40.72 5.97 8.99
C LEU A 74 39.47 5.07 8.96
N TRP A 75 39.16 4.43 10.09
CA TRP A 75 37.94 3.63 10.23
C TRP A 75 36.69 4.51 10.13
N GLU A 76 36.66 5.66 10.81
CA GLU A 76 35.54 6.62 10.75
C GLU A 76 35.30 7.13 9.33
N ILE A 77 36.36 7.47 8.59
CA ILE A 77 36.28 7.90 7.18
C ILE A 77 35.68 6.77 6.32
N ARG A 78 36.18 5.54 6.45
CA ARG A 78 35.66 4.39 5.69
C ARG A 78 34.19 4.11 6.00
N ARG A 79 33.83 4.12 7.29
CA ARG A 79 32.45 3.95 7.75
C ARG A 79 31.55 5.07 7.21
N GLY A 80 32.01 6.32 7.29
CA GLY A 80 31.28 7.49 6.78
C GLY A 80 31.04 7.44 5.27
N ALA A 81 32.06 7.01 4.50
CA ALA A 81 31.92 6.80 3.06
C ALA A 81 30.89 5.72 2.74
N LEU A 82 30.94 4.56 3.42
CA LEU A 82 29.96 3.48 3.23
C LEU A 82 28.53 3.89 3.60
N LEU A 83 28.36 4.63 4.71
CA LEU A 83 27.04 5.17 5.09
C LEU A 83 26.51 6.17 4.06
N SER A 84 27.38 6.98 3.46
CA SER A 84 27.01 7.95 2.42
C SER A 84 26.55 7.24 1.16
N VAL A 85 27.31 6.24 0.70
CA VAL A 85 26.94 5.39 -0.45
C VAL A 85 25.63 4.65 -0.20
N LEU A 86 25.44 4.07 1.00
CA LEU A 86 24.20 3.39 1.35
C LEU A 86 22.99 4.35 1.30
N LYS A 87 23.14 5.56 1.83
CA LYS A 87 22.09 6.58 1.80
C LYS A 87 21.76 7.00 0.36
N GLU A 88 22.77 7.27 -0.46
CA GLU A 88 22.60 7.67 -1.86
C GLU A 88 21.92 6.55 -2.68
N ALA A 89 22.40 5.32 -2.54
CA ALA A 89 21.85 4.17 -3.23
C ALA A 89 20.39 3.90 -2.84
N ASN A 90 20.05 3.96 -1.55
CA ASN A 90 18.66 3.84 -1.09
C ASN A 90 17.78 4.99 -1.60
N GLY A 91 18.26 6.24 -1.55
CA GLY A 91 17.51 7.38 -2.07
C GLY A 91 17.27 7.27 -3.58
N ARG A 92 18.26 6.75 -4.34
CA ARG A 92 18.14 6.52 -5.78
C ARG A 92 17.15 5.40 -6.10
N SER A 93 17.21 4.27 -5.40
CA SER A 93 16.28 3.16 -5.62
C SER A 93 14.84 3.57 -5.25
N GLU A 94 14.64 4.26 -4.13
CA GLU A 94 13.33 4.78 -3.72
C GLU A 94 12.77 5.78 -4.74
N TYR A 95 13.60 6.70 -5.24
CA TYR A 95 13.20 7.65 -6.29
C TYR A 95 12.74 6.92 -7.57
N LEU A 96 13.57 6.02 -8.10
CA LEU A 96 13.28 5.30 -9.34
C LEU A 96 12.05 4.40 -9.20
N TYR A 97 11.87 3.80 -8.02
CA TYR A 97 10.69 3.02 -7.70
C TYR A 97 9.44 3.90 -7.69
N ASN A 98 9.46 5.04 -6.97
CA ASN A 98 8.31 5.93 -6.88
C ASN A 98 7.91 6.53 -8.23
N GLU A 99 8.87 6.84 -9.11
CA GLU A 99 8.59 7.28 -10.48
C GLU A 99 7.83 6.24 -11.32
N ASN A 100 8.04 4.95 -11.06
CA ASN A 100 7.44 3.85 -11.82
C ASN A 100 6.31 3.13 -11.08
N ARG A 101 5.97 3.56 -9.85
CA ARG A 101 5.02 2.89 -8.97
C ARG A 101 3.63 2.77 -9.58
N ASP A 102 3.12 3.84 -10.18
CA ASP A 102 1.79 3.83 -10.78
C ASP A 102 1.74 2.95 -12.05
N HIS A 103 2.82 2.90 -12.84
CA HIS A 103 2.91 1.94 -13.96
C HIS A 103 2.88 0.50 -13.46
N PHE A 104 3.57 0.21 -12.36
CA PHE A 104 3.55 -1.11 -11.74
C PHE A 104 2.17 -1.48 -11.20
N LEU A 105 1.49 -0.56 -10.50
CA LEU A 105 0.13 -0.78 -10.00
C LEU A 105 -0.87 -1.00 -11.15
N ALA A 106 -0.75 -0.25 -12.25
CA ALA A 106 -1.56 -0.47 -13.45
C ALA A 106 -1.32 -1.85 -14.07
N ALA A 107 -0.06 -2.30 -14.17
CA ALA A 107 0.25 -3.64 -14.66
C ALA A 107 -0.27 -4.75 -13.74
N LEU A 108 -0.20 -4.55 -12.41
CA LEU A 108 -0.85 -5.45 -11.44
C LEU A 108 -2.36 -5.50 -11.63
N HIS A 109 -3.00 -4.38 -11.98
CA HIS A 109 -4.43 -4.35 -12.27
C HIS A 109 -4.78 -5.21 -13.50
N GLU A 110 -4.02 -5.10 -14.58
CA GLU A 110 -4.20 -5.95 -15.78
C GLU A 110 -3.99 -7.44 -15.46
N GLU A 111 -3.02 -7.74 -14.60
CA GLU A 111 -2.78 -9.09 -14.10
C GLU A 111 -3.97 -9.59 -13.25
N LEU A 112 -4.55 -8.72 -12.41
CA LEU A 112 -5.77 -9.03 -11.65
C LEU A 112 -6.95 -9.34 -12.59
N GLN A 113 -7.19 -8.51 -13.61
CA GLN A 113 -8.29 -8.73 -14.56
C GLN A 113 -8.10 -10.05 -15.33
N THR A 114 -6.87 -10.33 -15.76
CA THR A 114 -6.53 -11.62 -16.39
C THR A 114 -6.78 -12.80 -15.45
N PHE A 115 -6.37 -12.67 -14.18
CA PHE A 115 -6.62 -13.69 -13.15
C PHE A 115 -8.11 -13.91 -12.90
N LEU A 116 -8.89 -12.84 -12.75
CA LEU A 116 -10.33 -12.93 -12.51
C LEU A 116 -11.05 -13.56 -13.70
N GLY A 117 -10.65 -13.26 -14.94
CA GLY A 117 -11.18 -13.93 -16.13
C GLY A 117 -10.84 -15.44 -16.21
N HIS A 118 -9.77 -15.90 -15.55
CA HIS A 118 -9.52 -17.34 -15.37
C HIS A 118 -10.39 -17.94 -14.27
N ALA A 119 -10.57 -17.23 -13.16
CA ALA A 119 -11.43 -17.67 -12.06
C ALA A 119 -12.91 -17.75 -12.52
N GLU A 120 -13.38 -16.78 -13.29
CA GLU A 120 -14.72 -16.76 -13.90
C GLU A 120 -14.99 -18.03 -14.70
N LYS A 121 -14.08 -18.44 -15.59
CA LYS A 121 -14.22 -19.70 -16.36
C LYS A 121 -14.35 -20.93 -15.47
N VAL A 122 -13.59 -21.00 -14.37
CA VAL A 122 -13.69 -22.11 -13.41
C VAL A 122 -15.02 -22.08 -12.67
N VAL A 123 -15.54 -20.89 -12.39
CA VAL A 123 -16.84 -20.70 -11.74
C VAL A 123 -18.01 -20.99 -12.68
N ASP A 124 -17.90 -20.66 -13.96
CA ASP A 124 -18.87 -21.08 -14.98
C ASP A 124 -18.97 -22.61 -15.04
N ASP A 125 -17.83 -23.31 -14.97
CA ASP A 125 -17.78 -24.77 -14.93
C ASP A 125 -18.34 -25.36 -13.61
N LEU A 126 -18.35 -24.59 -12.52
CA LEU A 126 -19.00 -24.96 -11.24
C LEU A 126 -20.53 -24.81 -11.31
N GLY A 127 -21.03 -23.89 -12.12
CA GLY A 127 -22.44 -23.51 -12.18
C GLY A 127 -22.96 -22.97 -10.85
N ASP A 128 -24.12 -23.47 -10.42
CA ASP A 128 -24.80 -22.98 -9.22
C ASP A 128 -24.18 -23.45 -7.89
N CYS A 129 -23.12 -24.28 -7.92
CA CYS A 129 -22.44 -24.73 -6.71
C CYS A 129 -21.77 -23.54 -6.00
N ALA A 130 -22.26 -23.17 -4.83
CA ALA A 130 -21.74 -22.10 -3.99
C ALA A 130 -20.85 -22.61 -2.85
N THR A 131 -20.90 -23.91 -2.53
CA THR A 131 -20.10 -24.52 -1.46
C THR A 131 -19.38 -25.80 -1.89
N ALA A 132 -18.36 -26.20 -1.12
CA ALA A 132 -17.66 -27.47 -1.33
C ALA A 132 -18.59 -28.69 -1.26
N ALA A 133 -19.57 -28.66 -0.34
CA ALA A 133 -20.54 -29.74 -0.18
C ALA A 133 -21.45 -29.88 -1.41
N GLU A 134 -21.90 -28.74 -1.97
CA GLU A 134 -22.67 -28.72 -3.22
C GLU A 134 -21.83 -29.19 -4.41
N ALA A 135 -20.56 -28.78 -4.47
CA ALA A 135 -19.66 -29.25 -5.52
C ALA A 135 -19.45 -30.78 -5.45
N ILE A 136 -19.36 -31.35 -4.25
CA ILE A 136 -19.30 -32.81 -4.06
C ILE A 136 -20.61 -33.46 -4.51
N ALA A 137 -21.75 -32.91 -4.10
CA ALA A 137 -23.07 -33.47 -4.42
C ALA A 137 -23.40 -33.42 -5.93
N ASN A 138 -22.80 -32.48 -6.67
CA ASN A 138 -23.02 -32.28 -8.10
C ASN A 138 -21.84 -32.74 -8.99
N ASP A 139 -20.91 -33.53 -8.44
CA ASP A 139 -19.72 -34.05 -9.14
C ASP A 139 -18.80 -32.96 -9.75
N ARG A 140 -18.72 -31.79 -9.10
CA ARG A 140 -17.88 -30.63 -9.47
C ARG A 140 -16.65 -30.43 -8.58
N THR A 141 -16.25 -31.47 -7.84
CA THR A 141 -15.11 -31.42 -6.91
C THR A 141 -13.80 -30.98 -7.57
N ALA A 142 -13.57 -31.35 -8.83
CA ALA A 142 -12.36 -30.97 -9.57
C ALA A 142 -12.28 -29.46 -9.81
N GLN A 143 -13.39 -28.83 -10.21
CA GLN A 143 -13.48 -27.39 -10.42
C GLN A 143 -13.38 -26.64 -9.09
N TRP A 144 -14.00 -27.15 -8.03
CA TRP A 144 -13.90 -26.56 -6.70
C TRP A 144 -12.46 -26.56 -6.18
N LYS A 145 -11.76 -27.68 -6.37
CA LYS A 145 -10.34 -27.80 -6.06
C LYS A 145 -9.52 -26.80 -6.88
N ARG A 146 -9.81 -26.67 -8.18
CA ARG A 146 -9.10 -25.70 -9.04
C ARG A 146 -9.32 -24.26 -8.58
N LEU A 147 -10.54 -23.89 -8.20
CA LEU A 147 -10.84 -22.57 -7.66
C LEU A 147 -10.09 -22.34 -6.33
N THR A 148 -10.03 -23.36 -5.48
CA THR A 148 -9.26 -23.31 -4.23
C THR A 148 -7.77 -23.07 -4.49
N GLU A 149 -7.17 -23.72 -5.49
CA GLU A 149 -5.78 -23.48 -5.87
C GLU A 149 -5.54 -22.02 -6.30
N LEU A 150 -6.50 -21.42 -7.02
CA LEU A 150 -6.42 -20.02 -7.46
C LEU A 150 -6.47 -19.01 -6.29
N THR A 151 -6.99 -19.38 -5.12
CA THR A 151 -7.00 -18.49 -3.96
C THR A 151 -5.60 -18.10 -3.49
N ASN A 152 -4.62 -19.01 -3.63
CA ASN A 152 -3.22 -18.72 -3.31
C ASN A 152 -2.63 -17.72 -4.29
N ASP A 153 -2.91 -17.88 -5.59
CA ASP A 153 -2.45 -16.95 -6.62
C ASP A 153 -3.07 -15.55 -6.41
N TYR A 154 -4.35 -15.48 -6.05
CA TYR A 154 -5.01 -14.23 -5.67
C TYR A 154 -4.36 -13.56 -4.46
N ALA A 155 -4.06 -14.34 -3.40
CA ALA A 155 -3.40 -13.83 -2.21
C ALA A 155 -2.00 -13.28 -2.51
N VAL A 156 -1.22 -13.99 -3.33
CA VAL A 156 0.10 -13.53 -3.79
C VAL A 156 -0.02 -12.21 -4.54
N LEU A 157 -0.98 -12.09 -5.46
CA LEU A 157 -1.23 -10.86 -6.22
C LEU A 157 -1.58 -9.69 -5.29
N ARG A 158 -2.47 -9.91 -4.32
CA ARG A 158 -2.85 -8.88 -3.33
C ARG A 158 -1.72 -8.51 -2.37
N GLU A 159 -0.88 -9.47 -1.99
CA GLU A 159 0.31 -9.18 -1.19
C GLU A 159 1.28 -8.26 -1.95
N HIS A 160 1.52 -8.55 -3.24
CA HIS A 160 2.31 -7.70 -4.12
C HIS A 160 1.68 -6.31 -4.26
N GLN A 161 0.37 -6.20 -4.49
CA GLN A 161 -0.30 -4.91 -4.46
C GLN A 161 0.00 -4.15 -3.16
N MET A 162 -0.20 -4.80 -2.01
CA MET A 162 -0.04 -4.16 -0.72
C MET A 162 1.38 -3.65 -0.53
N ARG A 163 2.42 -4.41 -0.89
CA ARG A 163 3.83 -3.94 -0.80
C ARG A 163 4.09 -2.61 -1.52
N HIS A 164 3.31 -2.31 -2.57
CA HIS A 164 3.47 -1.11 -3.40
C HIS A 164 2.57 0.06 -3.01
N VAL A 165 1.60 -0.15 -2.10
CA VAL A 165 0.79 0.94 -1.54
C VAL A 165 1.45 1.45 -0.27
N ASP A 166 1.58 2.77 -0.10
CA ASP A 166 2.18 3.33 1.10
C ASP A 166 1.33 3.07 2.35
N PRO A 167 1.93 2.91 3.55
CA PRO A 167 1.20 2.54 4.76
C PRO A 167 0.09 3.53 5.15
N ARG A 168 0.26 4.82 4.85
CA ARG A 168 -0.74 5.83 5.19
C ARG A 168 -1.99 5.68 4.34
N THR A 169 -1.81 5.49 3.03
CA THR A 169 -2.90 5.21 2.10
C THR A 169 -3.66 3.94 2.49
N ARG A 170 -2.96 2.86 2.90
CA ARG A 170 -3.63 1.64 3.40
C ARG A 170 -4.55 1.91 4.58
N PHE A 171 -4.09 2.73 5.53
CA PHE A 171 -4.88 3.11 6.69
C PHE A 171 -6.11 3.95 6.30
N ASP A 172 -5.95 4.96 5.44
CA ASP A 172 -7.03 5.87 5.04
C ASP A 172 -8.11 5.18 4.15
N CYS A 173 -7.73 4.08 3.49
CA CYS A 173 -8.61 3.29 2.62
C CYS A 173 -9.38 2.18 3.35
N ALA A 174 -9.07 1.90 4.62
CA ALA A 174 -9.74 0.86 5.41
C ALA A 174 -10.81 1.45 6.35
N PRO A 175 -11.75 0.65 6.88
CA PRO A 175 -12.68 1.11 7.91
C PRO A 175 -11.94 1.42 9.22
N PRO A 176 -12.32 2.49 9.95
CA PRO A 176 -11.63 2.94 11.15
C PRO A 176 -11.68 1.93 12.30
N ASP A 177 -12.79 1.18 12.43
CA ASP A 177 -12.98 0.20 13.50
C ASP A 177 -12.40 -1.19 13.17
N GLY A 178 -11.65 -1.29 12.06
CA GLY A 178 -11.11 -2.52 11.52
C GLY A 178 -12.16 -3.40 10.83
N GLY A 179 -11.74 -4.08 9.77
CA GLY A 179 -12.55 -5.02 8.98
C GLY A 179 -11.63 -5.99 8.25
N GLU A 180 -12.19 -6.92 7.49
CA GLU A 180 -11.39 -7.77 6.62
C GLU A 180 -10.64 -6.94 5.55
N ASP A 181 -9.52 -7.44 5.04
CA ASP A 181 -8.68 -6.74 4.04
C ASP A 181 -9.48 -6.23 2.82
N HIS A 182 -10.52 -6.98 2.44
CA HIS A 182 -11.41 -6.67 1.30
C HIS A 182 -12.34 -5.49 1.55
N ALA A 183 -12.53 -5.09 2.80
CA ALA A 183 -13.22 -3.86 3.18
C ALA A 183 -12.27 -2.67 2.98
N SER A 184 -11.86 -2.43 1.74
CA SER A 184 -10.91 -1.36 1.44
C SER A 184 -11.13 -0.80 0.05
N ASP A 185 -10.96 0.51 -0.07
CA ASP A 185 -10.93 1.21 -1.36
C ASP A 185 -9.81 0.68 -2.28
N LEU A 186 -8.82 -0.03 -1.73
CA LEU A 186 -7.75 -0.66 -2.49
C LEU A 186 -8.17 -2.00 -3.12
N TYR A 187 -9.24 -2.62 -2.65
CA TYR A 187 -9.67 -3.95 -3.10
C TYR A 187 -10.87 -3.90 -4.04
N LEU A 188 -11.88 -3.08 -3.70
CA LEU A 188 -13.16 -2.99 -4.40
C LEU A 188 -13.47 -1.53 -4.73
N LYS A 189 -13.69 -1.24 -6.02
CA LYS A 189 -13.95 0.12 -6.51
C LYS A 189 -15.33 0.63 -6.11
N ASN A 190 -16.34 -0.21 -6.22
CA ASN A 190 -17.75 0.13 -5.96
C ASN A 190 -18.21 -0.27 -4.55
N LEU A 191 -17.31 -0.19 -3.55
CA LEU A 191 -17.58 -0.65 -2.18
C LEU A 191 -18.81 0.03 -1.54
N ASP A 192 -19.09 1.29 -1.91
CA ASP A 192 -20.26 2.03 -1.43
C ASP A 192 -21.59 1.44 -1.94
N ASP A 193 -21.58 0.81 -3.12
CA ASP A 193 -22.77 0.25 -3.75
C ASP A 193 -23.08 -1.15 -3.19
N ILE A 194 -22.04 -1.96 -2.98
CA ILE A 194 -22.18 -3.34 -2.45
C ILE A 194 -22.33 -3.37 -0.93
N TRP A 195 -21.74 -2.42 -0.21
CA TRP A 195 -21.81 -2.35 1.24
C TRP A 195 -21.94 -0.88 1.70
N PRO A 196 -23.16 -0.31 1.59
CA PRO A 196 -23.42 1.05 2.04
C PRO A 196 -23.02 1.22 3.51
N LEU A 197 -22.41 2.37 3.83
CA LEU A 197 -21.94 2.73 5.18
C LEU A 197 -20.77 1.89 5.72
N TRP A 198 -20.04 1.16 4.89
CA TRP A 198 -18.88 0.36 5.33
C TRP A 198 -17.78 1.17 6.08
N LYS A 199 -17.59 2.46 5.78
CA LYS A 199 -16.66 3.36 6.52
C LYS A 199 -17.23 3.89 7.84
N THR A 200 -18.55 3.87 8.00
CA THR A 200 -19.25 4.35 9.18
C THR A 200 -20.25 3.29 9.59
N PRO A 201 -19.79 2.15 10.15
CA PRO A 201 -20.70 1.12 10.65
C PRO A 201 -21.68 1.81 11.60
N GLY A 202 -22.95 1.86 11.19
CA GLY A 202 -23.95 2.68 11.88
C GLY A 202 -24.07 2.32 13.36
N VAL A 203 -24.65 3.21 14.15
CA VAL A 203 -24.97 2.98 15.58
C VAL A 203 -25.80 1.69 15.80
N GLU A 204 -26.44 1.16 14.74
CA GLU A 204 -27.16 -0.12 14.75
C GLU A 204 -26.25 -1.36 14.72
N THR A 205 -25.08 -1.34 14.07
CA THR A 205 -24.14 -2.48 14.08
C THR A 205 -23.34 -2.58 15.39
N ALA A 206 -23.23 -1.47 16.14
CA ALA A 206 -22.59 -1.42 17.45
C ALA A 206 -23.34 -2.18 18.57
N ARG A 207 -24.50 -2.80 18.29
CA ARG A 207 -25.36 -3.47 19.29
C ARG A 207 -25.19 -4.99 19.39
N PHE A 208 -24.37 -5.61 18.54
CA PHE A 208 -24.20 -7.06 18.54
C PHE A 208 -22.91 -7.48 19.26
N VAL A 209 -23.00 -7.78 20.55
CA VAL A 209 -21.93 -8.46 21.29
C VAL A 209 -22.17 -9.96 21.18
N HIS A 210 -21.29 -10.69 20.51
CA HIS A 210 -21.34 -12.15 20.57
C HIS A 210 -20.84 -12.62 21.94
N VAL A 211 -21.62 -13.48 22.60
CA VAL A 211 -21.34 -14.04 23.94
C VAL A 211 -20.06 -14.90 23.95
N ASN A 212 -19.58 -15.36 22.80
CA ASN A 212 -18.37 -16.16 22.63
C ASN A 212 -17.08 -15.33 22.44
N GLY A 213 -17.16 -13.99 22.44
CA GLY A 213 -16.00 -13.10 22.26
C GLY A 213 -15.52 -12.92 20.80
N THR A 214 -16.19 -13.51 19.80
CA THR A 214 -15.83 -13.26 18.39
C THR A 214 -16.43 -11.95 17.91
N LYS A 215 -15.61 -11.10 17.29
CA LYS A 215 -16.07 -9.84 16.70
C LYS A 215 -17.19 -10.14 15.67
N PRO A 216 -18.35 -9.47 15.74
CA PRO A 216 -19.36 -9.62 14.70
C PRO A 216 -18.79 -9.23 13.34
N ARG A 217 -19.10 -10.06 12.34
CA ARG A 217 -18.75 -9.85 10.94
C ARG A 217 -19.95 -9.22 10.24
N PHE A 218 -19.72 -8.13 9.53
CA PHE A 218 -20.77 -7.36 8.86
C PHE A 218 -20.59 -7.31 7.34
N GLU A 219 -19.47 -7.84 6.87
CA GLU A 219 -19.07 -7.93 5.48
C GLU A 219 -20.05 -8.82 4.69
N PRO A 220 -20.54 -8.36 3.52
CA PRO A 220 -21.55 -9.09 2.74
C PRO A 220 -21.00 -10.28 1.95
N TRP A 221 -19.69 -10.40 1.80
CA TRP A 221 -19.03 -11.52 1.10
C TRP A 221 -18.80 -12.73 2.03
N PRO A 222 -18.54 -13.94 1.52
CA PRO A 222 -18.17 -15.09 2.36
C PRO A 222 -16.80 -14.95 3.04
N SER A 223 -16.61 -15.62 4.18
CA SER A 223 -15.31 -15.65 4.90
C SER A 223 -14.34 -16.71 4.38
N ASP A 224 -14.85 -17.77 3.74
CA ASP A 224 -14.03 -18.81 3.12
C ASP A 224 -13.36 -18.24 1.84
N PRO A 225 -12.03 -18.32 1.68
CA PRO A 225 -11.34 -17.71 0.53
C PRO A 225 -11.80 -18.24 -0.83
N THR A 226 -12.17 -19.52 -0.92
CA THR A 226 -12.66 -20.10 -2.18
C THR A 226 -14.05 -19.55 -2.52
N GLN A 227 -14.94 -19.49 -1.54
CA GLN A 227 -16.26 -18.86 -1.72
C GLN A 227 -16.16 -17.36 -1.97
N GLN A 228 -15.21 -16.67 -1.34
CA GLN A 228 -14.95 -15.25 -1.57
C GLN A 228 -14.47 -15.00 -3.01
N LEU A 229 -13.55 -15.82 -3.54
CA LEU A 229 -13.12 -15.71 -4.93
C LEU A 229 -14.29 -15.97 -5.90
N ARG A 230 -15.15 -16.95 -5.61
CA ARG A 230 -16.40 -17.17 -6.36
C ARG A 230 -17.29 -15.92 -6.31
N TRP A 231 -17.45 -15.33 -5.13
CA TRP A 231 -18.27 -14.13 -4.95
C TRP A 231 -17.70 -12.93 -5.72
N LEU A 232 -16.38 -12.75 -5.74
CA LEU A 232 -15.72 -11.66 -6.49
C LEU A 232 -16.03 -11.72 -7.99
N VAL A 233 -16.18 -12.92 -8.57
CA VAL A 233 -16.46 -13.07 -10.01
C VAL A 233 -17.93 -13.18 -10.37
N THR A 234 -18.80 -13.52 -9.42
CA THR A 234 -20.26 -13.69 -9.68
C THR A 234 -21.13 -12.54 -9.16
N SER A 235 -20.60 -11.72 -8.26
CA SER A 235 -21.32 -10.55 -7.73
C SER A 235 -21.12 -9.33 -8.62
N ALA A 236 -21.83 -8.24 -8.27
CA ALA A 236 -21.61 -6.93 -8.89
C ALA A 236 -20.38 -6.20 -8.33
N ALA A 237 -19.53 -6.85 -7.53
CA ALA A 237 -18.30 -6.23 -7.03
C ALA A 237 -17.38 -5.86 -8.20
N GLU A 238 -16.63 -4.77 -8.05
CA GLU A 238 -15.62 -4.32 -9.01
C GLU A 238 -14.22 -4.44 -8.38
N PRO A 239 -13.59 -5.63 -8.40
CA PRO A 239 -12.25 -5.80 -7.87
C PRO A 239 -11.24 -5.04 -8.73
N TRP A 240 -10.37 -4.30 -8.08
CA TRP A 240 -9.40 -3.46 -8.78
C TRP A 240 -8.09 -3.30 -8.01
N ILE A 241 -7.10 -2.73 -8.69
CA ILE A 241 -5.83 -2.28 -8.13
C ILE A 241 -5.63 -0.86 -8.62
N PRO A 242 -5.88 0.15 -7.78
CA PRO A 242 -5.79 1.53 -8.23
C PRO A 242 -4.35 2.02 -8.29
N THR A 243 -4.05 2.86 -9.27
CA THR A 243 -2.92 3.79 -9.22
C THR A 243 -3.15 4.87 -8.17
N SER A 244 -2.09 5.58 -7.77
CA SER A 244 -2.19 6.71 -6.83
C SER A 244 -3.17 7.78 -7.34
N SER A 245 -3.15 8.08 -8.64
CA SER A 245 -4.05 9.03 -9.27
C SER A 245 -5.52 8.57 -9.30
N GLU A 246 -5.77 7.31 -9.63
CA GLU A 246 -7.13 6.76 -9.67
C GLU A 246 -7.75 6.68 -8.30
N LEU A 247 -6.96 6.28 -7.29
CA LEU A 247 -7.43 6.26 -5.90
C LEU A 247 -7.77 7.67 -5.41
N THR A 248 -6.91 8.65 -5.69
CA THR A 248 -7.18 10.06 -5.34
C THR A 248 -8.47 10.55 -5.99
N GLN A 249 -8.66 10.26 -7.27
CA GLN A 249 -9.87 10.64 -7.99
C GLN A 249 -11.11 9.94 -7.43
N HIS A 250 -11.02 8.65 -7.12
CA HIS A 250 -12.10 7.86 -6.53
C HIS A 250 -12.54 8.41 -5.16
N LEU A 251 -11.58 8.73 -4.29
CA LEU A 251 -11.85 9.32 -2.98
C LEU A 251 -12.47 10.72 -3.11
N LYS A 252 -12.02 11.51 -4.07
CA LYS A 252 -12.59 12.82 -4.38
C LYS A 252 -14.03 12.71 -4.88
N ASP A 253 -14.30 11.80 -5.82
CA ASP A 253 -15.64 11.58 -6.36
C ASP A 253 -16.61 11.14 -5.26
N ARG A 254 -16.16 10.29 -4.32
CA ARG A 254 -16.95 9.93 -3.13
C ARG A 254 -17.24 11.16 -2.26
N GLN A 255 -16.23 12.00 -1.99
CA GLN A 255 -16.42 13.21 -1.19
C GLN A 255 -17.40 14.18 -1.85
N ASP A 256 -17.32 14.36 -3.17
CA ASP A 256 -18.21 15.22 -3.95
C ASP A 256 -19.66 14.69 -3.95
N ARG A 257 -19.86 13.36 -3.99
CA ARG A 257 -21.19 12.73 -3.81
C ARG A 257 -21.77 12.96 -2.42
N ALA A 258 -20.95 12.86 -1.38
CA ALA A 258 -21.38 13.04 0.01
C ALA A 258 -21.68 14.51 0.34
N ASN A 259 -20.94 15.45 -0.25
CA ASN A 259 -21.07 16.89 -0.03
C ASN A 259 -21.26 17.62 -1.37
N PRO A 260 -22.44 17.55 -2.00
CA PRO A 260 -22.68 18.29 -3.24
C PRO A 260 -22.61 19.78 -2.94
N ILE A 261 -21.50 20.43 -3.31
CA ILE A 261 -21.39 21.89 -3.22
C ILE A 261 -22.51 22.45 -4.07
N ALA A 262 -23.46 23.15 -3.44
CA ALA A 262 -24.51 23.85 -4.16
C ALA A 262 -23.84 24.76 -5.18
N LYS A 263 -23.98 24.44 -6.47
CA LYS A 263 -23.50 25.31 -7.55
C LYS A 263 -24.16 26.66 -7.31
N VAL A 264 -23.40 27.62 -6.78
CA VAL A 264 -23.85 29.00 -6.67
C VAL A 264 -24.13 29.42 -8.09
N ARG A 265 -25.41 29.44 -8.47
CA ARG A 265 -25.85 30.10 -9.69
C ARG A 265 -25.36 31.53 -9.54
N SER A 266 -24.33 31.91 -10.29
CA SER A 266 -23.95 33.30 -10.50
C SER A 266 -25.01 33.99 -11.36
N GLY A 267 -26.28 33.89 -10.96
CA GLY A 267 -27.37 34.72 -11.40
C GLY A 267 -27.49 35.80 -10.36
N ARG A 268 -26.73 36.88 -10.54
CA ARG A 268 -26.97 38.15 -9.88
C ARG A 268 -28.46 38.46 -10.14
N PRO A 269 -29.32 38.55 -9.11
CA PRO A 269 -30.66 39.08 -9.32
C PRO A 269 -30.47 40.49 -9.86
N ASP A 270 -31.06 40.79 -11.02
CA ASP A 270 -31.11 42.15 -11.55
C ASP A 270 -31.71 43.05 -10.47
N LEU A 271 -30.84 43.74 -9.74
CA LEU A 271 -31.26 44.79 -8.82
C LEU A 271 -31.89 45.88 -9.68
N PRO A 272 -33.17 46.23 -9.44
CA PRO A 272 -33.82 47.27 -10.23
C PRO A 272 -33.04 48.57 -10.07
N ALA A 273 -32.81 49.25 -11.19
CA ALA A 273 -32.07 50.50 -11.24
C ALA A 273 -32.60 51.52 -10.21
N PRO A 274 -31.71 52.28 -9.54
CA PRO A 274 -32.13 53.24 -8.54
C PRO A 274 -33.07 54.29 -9.16
N ARG A 275 -34.26 54.45 -8.56
CA ARG A 275 -35.22 55.50 -8.92
C ARG A 275 -34.53 56.86 -8.77
N GLN A 276 -34.43 57.61 -9.87
CA GLN A 276 -34.06 59.02 -9.84
C GLN A 276 -35.08 59.77 -8.97
N THR A 277 -34.63 60.27 -7.82
CA THR A 277 -35.42 61.17 -6.98
C THR A 277 -35.48 62.54 -7.65
N PHE A 278 -36.69 62.94 -8.01
CA PHE A 278 -37.02 64.25 -8.56
C PHE A 278 -36.90 65.29 -7.43
N ASN A 279 -35.87 66.15 -7.47
CA ASN A 279 -35.73 67.28 -6.54
C ASN A 279 -36.68 68.42 -6.95
N GLY A 280 -37.92 68.35 -6.45
CA GLY A 280 -38.86 69.47 -6.49
C GLY A 280 -38.49 70.50 -5.43
N SER A 281 -37.82 71.58 -5.84
CA SER A 281 -37.63 72.78 -5.02
C SER A 281 -38.95 73.54 -4.91
N PHE A 282 -39.57 73.50 -3.74
CA PHE A 282 -40.63 74.43 -3.36
C PHE A 282 -40.31 74.89 -1.94
N LEU A 283 -40.09 76.20 -1.78
CA LEU A 283 -40.57 77.00 -0.65
C LEU A 283 -40.19 78.46 -0.91
N GLY A 284 -41.22 79.26 -1.18
CA GLY A 284 -41.18 80.71 -1.06
C GLY A 284 -42.09 81.15 0.08
N GLY A 285 -41.67 82.23 0.77
CA GLY A 285 -42.50 83.16 1.55
C GLY A 285 -43.11 82.60 2.86
N ARG A 286 -43.11 83.29 3.99
CA ARG A 286 -42.83 84.69 4.38
C ARG A 286 -42.35 84.68 5.83
#